data_AF-A0A925SJ11-F1
#
_entry.id   AF-A0A925SJ11-F1
#
_cell.length_a   1.000
_cell.length_b   1.000
_cell.length_c   1.000
_cell.angle_alpha   90.00
_cell.angle_beta   90.00
_cell.angle_gamma   90.00
#
_symmetry.space_group_name_H-M   'P 1'
#
loop_
_entity.id
_entity.type
_entity.pdbx_description
1 polymer ?
#
loop_
_entity_poly.entity_id
_entity_poly.type
_entity_poly.pdbx_seq_one_letter_code
_entity_poly.pdbx_strand_id
1 'polypeptide(L)'
;GGVIGVGFYFKYSGRVWCRFACPLAALMHIYARFSRFRIFAEKKKCISCNVCTTVCHQGIDVMAFANQGLPMEDPQCVRCSACVQSCPTGVLSFGQLLAEGKPLFDDLPASPVRKRESAAQKA
;
A
#
# COMPACT_ATOMS: atom_id res chain seq x y z
N GLY A 1 -9.32 -45.92 -27.43
CA GLY A 1 -8.98 -44.49 -27.38
C GLY A 1 -9.94 -43.61 -26.58
N GLY A 2 -11.15 -44.05 -26.20
CA GLY A 2 -12.15 -43.14 -25.59
C GLY A 2 -12.00 -42.85 -24.08
N VAL A 3 -11.36 -43.74 -23.32
CA VAL A 3 -11.29 -43.62 -21.84
C VAL A 3 -10.29 -42.54 -21.40
N ILE A 4 -9.22 -42.33 -22.17
CA ILE A 4 -8.21 -41.28 -21.91
C ILE A 4 -8.84 -39.89 -22.09
N GLY A 5 -9.71 -39.71 -23.09
CA GLY A 5 -10.39 -38.43 -23.34
C GLY A 5 -11.35 -38.04 -22.22
N VAL A 6 -12.17 -38.97 -21.72
CA VAL A 6 -13.13 -38.69 -20.63
C VAL A 6 -12.42 -38.54 -19.28
N GLY A 7 -11.35 -39.30 -19.03
CA GLY A 7 -10.51 -39.16 -17.84
C GLY A 7 -9.76 -37.83 -17.76
N PHE A 8 -9.25 -37.33 -18.89
CA PHE A 8 -8.65 -35.99 -18.96
C PHE A 8 -9.70 -34.89 -18.77
N TYR A 9 -10.89 -35.04 -19.35
CA TYR A 9 -11.96 -34.05 -19.29
C TYR A 9 -12.41 -33.74 -17.85
N PHE A 10 -12.64 -34.77 -17.02
CA PHE A 10 -13.04 -34.60 -15.62
C PHE A 10 -11.93 -34.03 -14.72
N LYS A 11 -10.66 -34.31 -15.03
CA LYS A 11 -9.51 -33.85 -14.24
C LYS A 11 -9.10 -32.42 -14.57
N TYR A 12 -9.25 -31.98 -15.83
CA TYR A 12 -8.79 -30.68 -16.31
C TYR A 12 -9.87 -29.59 -16.35
N SER A 13 -11.15 -29.91 -16.48
CA SER A 13 -12.17 -28.88 -16.79
C SER A 13 -12.57 -27.99 -15.60
N GLY A 14 -12.61 -28.50 -14.35
CA GLY A 14 -13.05 -27.70 -13.19
C GLY A 14 -11.94 -26.96 -12.43
N ARG A 15 -10.85 -27.65 -12.07
CA ARG A 15 -9.79 -27.09 -11.20
C ARG A 15 -8.75 -26.25 -11.94
N VAL A 16 -8.41 -26.61 -13.18
CA VAL A 16 -7.45 -25.85 -13.99
C VAL A 16 -8.10 -24.57 -14.52
N TRP A 17 -9.38 -24.62 -14.91
CA TRP A 17 -10.13 -23.44 -15.32
C TRP A 17 -10.32 -22.46 -14.16
N CYS A 18 -10.71 -22.92 -12.97
CA CYS A 18 -10.80 -22.06 -11.78
C CYS A 18 -9.45 -21.43 -11.38
N ARG A 19 -8.33 -22.13 -11.59
CA ARG A 19 -6.99 -21.64 -11.22
C ARG A 19 -6.39 -20.67 -12.24
N PHE A 20 -6.63 -20.89 -13.54
CA PHE A 20 -5.91 -20.19 -14.62
C PHE A 20 -6.78 -19.33 -15.52
N ALA A 21 -8.09 -19.56 -15.59
CA ALA A 21 -9.00 -18.82 -16.47
C ALA A 21 -10.30 -18.40 -15.76
N CYS A 22 -10.30 -18.34 -14.41
CA CYS A 22 -11.38 -17.74 -13.65
C CYS A 22 -11.29 -16.22 -13.78
N PRO A 23 -12.28 -15.55 -14.40
CA PRO A 23 -12.28 -14.10 -14.57
C PRO A 23 -12.18 -13.35 -13.23
N LEU A 24 -12.62 -13.97 -12.12
CA LEU A 24 -12.53 -13.41 -10.79
C LEU A 24 -11.08 -13.26 -10.29
N ALA A 25 -10.19 -14.21 -10.62
CA ALA A 25 -8.77 -14.13 -10.26
C ALA A 25 -8.06 -12.99 -11.01
N ALA A 26 -8.40 -12.79 -12.29
CA ALA A 26 -7.93 -11.65 -13.06
C ALA A 26 -8.47 -10.32 -12.50
N LEU A 27 -9.75 -10.28 -12.12
CA LEU A 27 -10.38 -9.12 -11.50
C LEU A 27 -9.73 -8.74 -10.16
N MET A 28 -9.42 -9.73 -9.32
CA MET A 28 -8.70 -9.50 -8.07
C MET A 28 -7.27 -8.98 -8.28
N HIS A 29 -6.56 -9.49 -9.30
CA HIS A 29 -5.23 -8.99 -9.67
C HIS A 29 -5.26 -7.53 -10.18
N ILE A 30 -6.29 -7.17 -10.95
CA ILE A 30 -6.53 -5.81 -11.43
C ILE A 30 -6.90 -4.89 -10.25
N TYR A 31 -7.76 -5.34 -9.34
CA TYR A 31 -8.15 -4.58 -8.15
C TYR A 31 -6.98 -4.34 -7.19
N ALA A 32 -6.13 -5.35 -6.98
CA ALA A 32 -4.92 -5.22 -6.17
C ALA A 32 -3.93 -4.19 -6.76
N ARG A 33 -3.78 -4.16 -8.11
CA ARG A 33 -3.00 -3.14 -8.82
C ARG A 33 -3.63 -1.75 -8.78
N PHE A 34 -4.94 -1.66 -8.54
CA PHE A 34 -5.67 -0.40 -8.43
C PHE A 34 -5.50 0.30 -7.07
N SER A 35 -4.86 -0.36 -6.11
CA SER A 35 -4.41 0.30 -4.89
C SER A 35 -3.23 1.23 -5.24
N ARG A 36 -3.57 2.43 -5.73
CA ARG A 36 -2.64 3.51 -6.08
C ARG A 36 -2.11 4.23 -4.84
N PHE A 37 -2.64 3.93 -3.67
CA PHE A 37 -2.24 4.57 -2.43
C PHE A 37 -0.78 4.25 -2.07
N ARG A 38 0.01 5.28 -1.79
CA ARG A 38 1.40 5.18 -1.34
C ARG A 38 1.58 6.05 -0.12
N ILE A 39 2.54 5.66 0.72
CA ILE A 39 2.99 6.48 1.84
C ILE A 39 4.20 7.26 1.35
N PHE A 40 4.10 8.58 1.38
CA PHE A 40 5.18 9.50 1.03
C PHE A 40 5.85 9.99 2.31
N ALA A 41 7.15 10.22 2.23
CA ALA A 41 7.94 10.70 3.36
C ALA A 41 8.63 12.02 3.03
N GLU A 42 8.53 12.99 3.93
CA GLU A 42 9.24 14.26 3.84
C GLU A 42 10.51 14.23 4.69
N LYS A 43 11.68 14.03 4.05
CA LYS A 43 12.98 13.97 4.74
C LYS A 43 13.24 15.17 5.67
N LYS A 44 12.77 16.37 5.30
CA LYS A 44 13.02 17.61 6.05
C LYS A 44 12.46 17.62 7.48
N LYS A 45 11.40 16.85 7.74
CA LYS A 45 10.74 16.79 9.06
C LYS A 45 11.17 15.57 9.90
N CYS A 46 12.00 14.68 9.34
CA CYS A 46 12.35 13.42 9.97
C CYS A 46 13.46 13.61 11.00
N ILE A 47 13.21 13.15 12.24
CA ILE A 47 14.17 13.21 13.35
C ILE A 47 14.75 11.83 13.71
N SER A 48 14.53 10.81 12.87
CA SER A 48 15.00 9.43 13.12
C SER A 48 14.60 8.85 14.49
N CYS A 49 13.37 9.12 14.95
CA CYS A 49 12.86 8.65 16.24
C CYS A 49 12.47 7.16 16.28
N ASN A 50 12.53 6.44 15.15
CA ASN A 50 12.22 5.01 15.00
C ASN A 50 10.79 4.55 15.37
N VAL A 51 9.89 5.45 15.80
CA VAL A 51 8.51 5.11 16.20
C VAL A 51 7.69 4.49 15.07
N CYS A 52 7.94 4.89 13.82
CA CYS A 52 7.23 4.36 12.66
C CYS A 52 7.56 2.89 12.36
N THR A 53 8.79 2.45 12.65
CA THR A 53 9.24 1.06 12.46
C THR A 53 8.71 0.18 13.61
N THR A 54 8.67 0.66 14.85
CA THR A 54 8.16 -0.11 16.00
C THR A 54 6.67 -0.40 15.93
N VAL A 55 5.86 0.52 15.38
CA VAL A 55 4.42 0.32 15.18
C VAL A 55 4.07 -0.53 13.95
N CYS A 56 5.04 -0.83 13.09
CA CYS A 56 4.80 -1.57 11.86
C CYS A 56 4.61 -3.07 12.14
N HIS A 57 3.36 -3.56 12.06
CA HIS A 57 3.06 -5.00 12.19
C HIS A 57 3.75 -5.89 11.14
N GLN A 58 4.17 -5.30 10.02
CA GLN A 58 4.86 -6.00 8.94
C GLN A 58 6.37 -6.08 9.15
N GLY A 59 6.92 -5.43 10.18
CA GLY A 59 8.37 -5.43 10.46
C GLY A 59 9.21 -4.67 9.43
N ILE A 60 8.61 -3.74 8.69
CA ILE A 60 9.30 -2.94 7.67
C ILE A 60 10.03 -1.78 8.36
N ASP A 61 11.27 -1.51 7.96
CA ASP A 61 12.01 -0.34 8.45
C ASP A 61 11.55 0.96 7.78
N VAL A 62 10.39 1.48 8.22
CA VAL A 62 9.78 2.71 7.72
C VAL A 62 10.69 3.93 7.92
N MET A 63 11.51 3.94 8.98
CA MET A 63 12.42 5.04 9.28
C MET A 63 13.50 5.19 8.21
N ALA A 64 14.09 4.08 7.73
CA ALA A 64 15.08 4.13 6.65
C ALA A 64 14.50 4.76 5.38
N PHE A 65 13.29 4.38 4.98
CA PHE A 65 12.60 4.99 3.83
C PHE A 65 12.33 6.48 4.06
N ALA A 66 11.94 6.87 5.29
CA ALA A 66 11.69 8.27 5.62
C ALA A 66 12.96 9.14 5.57
N ASN A 67 14.11 8.59 5.98
CA ASN A 67 15.41 9.25 5.91
C ASN A 67 15.91 9.40 4.47
N GLN A 68 15.57 8.46 3.61
CA GLN A 68 15.85 8.53 2.17
C GLN A 68 14.89 9.47 1.44
N GLY A 69 13.73 9.79 2.02
CA GLY A 69 12.69 10.61 1.38
C GLY A 69 12.04 9.91 0.19
N LEU A 70 12.11 8.58 0.15
CA LEU A 70 11.53 7.77 -0.91
C LEU A 70 10.07 7.42 -0.58
N PRO A 71 9.19 7.32 -1.59
CA PRO A 71 7.88 6.73 -1.39
C PRO A 71 8.03 5.27 -0.96
N MET A 72 7.11 4.82 -0.10
CA MET A 72 7.12 3.44 0.36
C MET A 72 6.67 2.50 -0.76
N GLU A 73 7.67 1.91 -1.43
CA GLU A 73 7.48 1.00 -2.57
C GLU A 73 7.30 -0.46 -2.11
N ASP A 74 7.51 -0.75 -0.83
CA ASP A 74 7.60 -2.11 -0.30
C ASP A 74 6.29 -2.93 -0.47
N PRO A 75 6.35 -4.14 -1.08
CA PRO A 75 5.18 -4.98 -1.29
C PRO A 75 4.57 -5.54 0.00
N GLN A 76 5.34 -5.61 1.09
CA GLN A 76 4.84 -6.06 2.40
C GLN A 76 3.99 -4.98 3.08
N CYS A 77 4.07 -3.73 2.63
CA CYS A 77 3.31 -2.62 3.21
C CYS A 77 1.82 -2.74 2.82
N VAL A 78 1.00 -3.13 3.80
CA VAL A 78 -0.47 -3.20 3.66
C VAL A 78 -1.16 -1.83 3.74
N ARG A 79 -0.39 -0.75 3.90
CA ARG A 79 -0.87 0.64 3.90
C ARG A 79 -1.96 0.90 4.96
N CYS A 80 -1.79 0.32 6.15
CA CYS A 80 -2.71 0.44 7.28
C CYS A 80 -2.72 1.83 7.96
N SER A 81 -1.81 2.73 7.58
CA SER A 81 -1.66 4.09 8.12
C SER A 81 -1.23 4.25 9.58
N ALA A 82 -0.92 3.16 10.28
CA ALA A 82 -0.46 3.19 11.67
C ALA A 82 0.81 4.06 11.89
N CYS A 83 1.77 3.99 10.97
CA CYS A 83 3.00 4.79 11.02
C CYS A 83 2.74 6.29 10.85
N VAL A 84 1.71 6.68 10.09
CA VAL A 84 1.32 8.09 9.87
C VAL A 84 0.65 8.67 11.11
N GLN A 85 -0.19 7.86 11.79
CA GLN A 85 -0.83 8.27 13.04
C GLN A 85 0.18 8.47 14.18
N SER A 86 1.16 7.57 14.27
CA SER A 86 2.10 7.53 15.41
C SER A 86 3.29 8.47 15.26
N CYS A 87 3.48 9.09 14.09
CA CYS A 87 4.61 9.96 13.84
C CYS A 87 4.48 11.29 14.62
N PRO A 88 5.42 11.61 15.54
CA PRO A 88 5.34 12.81 16.38
C PRO A 88 5.62 14.12 15.62
N THR A 89 6.25 14.04 14.45
CA THR A 89 6.59 15.20 13.61
C THR A 89 5.75 15.29 12.33
N GLY A 90 4.85 14.34 12.08
CA GLY A 90 3.98 14.36 10.90
C GLY A 90 4.71 14.20 9.54
N VAL A 91 5.84 13.48 9.52
CA VAL A 91 6.71 13.27 8.33
C VAL A 91 6.04 12.49 7.21
N LEU A 92 5.18 11.55 7.58
CA LEU A 92 4.61 10.57 6.67
C LEU A 92 3.21 11.03 6.25
N SER A 93 2.92 10.83 4.96
CA SER A 93 1.69 11.30 4.32
C SER A 93 1.07 10.20 3.48
N PHE A 94 -0.26 10.08 3.50
CA PHE A 94 -0.98 9.25 2.53
C PHE A 94 -1.28 10.04 1.27
N GLY A 95 -1.16 9.36 0.13
CA GLY A 95 -1.61 9.88 -1.15
C GLY A 95 -1.70 8.77 -2.17
N GLN A 96 -2.06 9.11 -3.40
CA GLN A 96 -2.14 8.21 -4.53
C GLN A 96 -1.05 8.53 -5.56
N LEU A 97 -0.41 7.51 -6.14
CA LEU A 97 0.34 7.67 -7.38
C LEU A 97 -0.65 7.58 -8.55
N LEU A 98 -0.87 8.68 -9.26
CA LEU A 98 -1.69 8.70 -10.46
C LEU A 98 -0.99 7.92 -11.60
N ALA A 99 -1.74 7.44 -12.60
CA ALA A 99 -1.19 6.68 -13.73
C ALA A 99 -0.12 7.48 -14.52
N GLU A 100 -0.14 8.81 -14.43
CA GLU A 100 0.85 9.72 -14.99
C GLU A 100 2.12 9.89 -14.12
N GLY A 101 2.26 9.13 -13.02
CA GLY A 101 3.40 9.21 -12.10
C GLY A 101 3.37 10.39 -11.13
N LYS A 102 2.30 11.19 -11.13
CA LYS A 102 2.14 12.34 -10.23
C LYS A 102 1.61 11.90 -8.85
N PRO A 103 2.24 12.33 -7.74
CA PRO A 103 1.71 12.08 -6.39
C PRO A 103 0.53 13.03 -6.12
N LEU A 104 -0.68 12.48 -6.02
CA LEU A 104 -1.86 13.19 -5.54
C LEU A 104 -1.95 12.96 -4.03
N PHE A 105 -1.63 13.96 -3.22
CA PHE A 105 -1.79 13.87 -1.77
C PHE A 105 -3.26 14.01 -1.40
N ASP A 106 -3.76 13.17 -0.48
CA ASP A 106 -5.12 13.31 0.02
C ASP A 106 -5.22 14.56 0.91
N ASP A 107 -6.28 15.37 0.74
CA ASP A 107 -6.53 16.59 1.53
C ASP A 107 -6.87 16.31 3.00
N LEU A 108 -7.13 15.05 3.34
CA LEU A 108 -7.41 14.62 4.70
C LEU A 108 -6.10 14.50 5.49
N PRO A 109 -5.88 15.33 6.52
CA PRO A 109 -4.72 15.19 7.39
C PRO A 109 -4.84 13.87 8.17
N ALA A 110 -4.08 12.85 7.74
CA ALA A 110 -4.07 11.57 8.42
C ALA A 110 -3.41 11.71 9.81
N SER A 111 -2.22 12.32 9.91
CA SER A 111 -1.48 12.45 11.17
C SER A 111 -2.13 13.46 12.16
N PRO A 112 -2.14 13.18 13.49
CA PRO A 112 -2.56 14.14 14.52
C PRO A 112 -1.80 15.47 14.48
N VAL A 113 -0.51 15.43 14.10
CA VAL A 113 0.33 16.63 13.99
C VAL A 113 -0.14 17.48 12.81
N ARG A 114 -0.32 16.86 11.64
CA ARG A 114 -0.83 17.54 10.43
C ARG A 114 -2.28 18.03 10.62
N LYS A 115 -3.09 17.36 11.43
CA LYS A 115 -4.43 17.84 11.84
C LYS A 115 -4.33 19.16 12.61
N ARG A 116 -3.38 19.27 13.55
CA ARG A 116 -3.13 20.51 14.29
C ARG A 116 -2.58 21.62 13.39
N GLU A 117 -1.63 21.29 12.51
CA GLU A 117 -1.08 22.25 11.52
C GLU A 117 -2.17 22.78 10.57
N SER A 118 -2.99 21.90 10.00
CA SER A 118 -4.08 22.29 9.08
C SER A 118 -5.22 23.04 9.77
N ALA A 119 -5.47 22.79 11.06
CA ALA A 119 -6.38 23.60 11.86
C ALA A 119 -5.80 25.00 12.13
N ALA A 120 -4.51 25.09 12.46
CA ALA A 120 -3.83 26.37 12.66
C ALA A 120 -3.74 27.22 11.38
N GLN A 121 -3.66 26.58 10.20
CA GLN A 121 -3.60 27.28 8.91
C GLN A 121 -4.94 27.89 8.47
N LYS A 122 -6.06 27.49 9.09
CA LYS A 122 -7.42 27.94 8.73
C LYS A 122 -8.00 28.98 9.70
N ALA A 123 -7.26 29.34 10.74
CA ALA A 123 -7.58 30.42 11.68
C ALA A 123 -6.90 31.72 11.23
#